data_AF-A0A835YNZ9-F1
#
_entry.id   AF-A0A835YNZ9-F1
#
_cell.length_a   1.000
_cell.length_b   1.000
_cell.length_c   1.000
_cell.angle_alpha   90.00
_cell.angle_beta   90.00
_cell.angle_gamma   90.00
#
_symmetry.space_group_name_H-M   'P 1'
#
loop_
_entity.id
_entity.type
_entity.pdbx_description
1 polymer ?
#
loop_
_entity_poly.entity_id
_entity_poly.type
_entity_poly.pdbx_seq_one_letter_code
_entity_poly.pdbx_strand_id
1 'polypeptide(L)' 'GVLSAVTQTDCAICLAAFEDGDELRRLRCGHAFHGACLQPWVDHHSDCPLCKASI' A
#
# COMPACT_ATOMS: atom_id res chain seq x y z
N GLY A 1 14.41 20.41 -9.71
CA GLY A 1 13.02 19.93 -9.77
C GLY A 1 12.71 19.32 -8.44
N VAL A 2 11.57 19.70 -7.84
CA VAL A 2 11.17 19.24 -6.51
C VAL A 2 11.26 17.71 -6.43
N LEU A 3 12.08 17.20 -5.50
CA LEU A 3 11.95 15.83 -5.04
C LEU A 3 10.68 15.80 -4.20
N SER A 4 9.53 15.79 -4.86
CA SER A 4 8.28 15.49 -4.19
C SER A 4 8.40 14.07 -3.69
N ALA A 5 8.71 13.91 -2.40
CA ALA A 5 8.53 12.65 -1.71
C ALA A 5 7.11 12.20 -2.06
N VAL A 6 6.98 11.13 -2.84
CA VAL A 6 5.66 10.59 -3.23
C VAL A 6 5.09 9.96 -1.96
N THR A 7 4.45 10.79 -1.14
CA THR A 7 3.64 10.34 -0.03
C THR A 7 2.39 9.75 -0.64
N GLN A 8 2.31 8.43 -0.69
CA GLN A 8 1.11 7.74 -1.15
C GLN A 8 -0.07 8.12 -0.24
N THR A 9 -1.13 8.67 -0.84
CA THR A 9 -2.35 9.11 -0.15
C THR A 9 -3.53 8.17 -0.35
N ASP A 10 -3.39 7.19 -1.25
CA ASP A 10 -4.48 6.32 -1.69
C ASP A 10 -4.04 4.85 -1.70
N CYS A 11 -4.95 3.96 -1.35
CA CYS A 11 -4.73 2.53 -1.46
C CYS A 11 -4.78 2.10 -2.92
N ALA A 12 -3.69 1.54 -3.45
CA ALA A 12 -3.66 1.09 -4.84
C ALA A 12 -4.47 -0.20 -5.11
N ILE A 13 -5.08 -0.80 -4.08
CA ILE A 13 -5.95 -1.99 -4.23
C ILE A 13 -7.41 -1.56 -4.42
N CYS A 14 -7.95 -0.72 -3.53
CA CYS A 14 -9.34 -0.27 -3.60
C CYS A 14 -9.53 1.11 -4.25
N LEU A 15 -8.43 1.81 -4.54
CA LEU A 15 -8.38 3.16 -5.12
C LEU A 15 -9.04 4.25 -4.24
N ALA A 16 -9.24 3.97 -2.95
CA ALA A 16 -9.75 4.94 -1.99
C ALA A 16 -8.60 5.68 -1.29
N ALA A 17 -8.84 6.95 -0.95
CA ALA A 17 -7.95 7.75 -0.12
C ALA A 17 -7.81 7.13 1.28
N PHE A 18 -6.68 7.39 1.93
CA PHE A 18 -6.50 7.08 3.34
C PHE A 18 -7.18 8.15 4.20
N GLU A 19 -7.91 7.72 5.21
CA GLU A 19 -8.64 8.57 6.15
C GLU A 19 -8.15 8.37 7.58
N ASP A 20 -8.43 9.34 8.45
CA ASP A 20 -8.14 9.22 9.88
C ASP A 20 -8.86 8.02 10.48
N GLY A 21 -8.09 7.13 11.12
CA GLY A 21 -8.62 5.90 11.71
C GLY A 21 -8.49 4.65 10.83
N ASP A 22 -8.05 4.79 9.57
CA ASP A 22 -7.73 3.63 8.73
C ASP A 22 -6.57 2.82 9.32
N GLU A 23 -6.74 1.50 9.37
CA GLU A 23 -5.62 0.61 9.65
C GLU A 23 -4.78 0.46 8.38
N LEU A 24 -3.62 1.11 8.34
CA LEU A 24 -2.69 1.02 7.22
C LEU A 24 -1.57 0.02 7.50
N ARG A 25 -1.19 -0.72 6.45
CA ARG A 25 -0.05 -1.63 6.46
C ARG A 25 0.96 -1.17 5.43
N ARG A 26 2.21 -1.00 5.86
CA ARG A 26 3.35 -0.61 5.01
C ARG A 26 4.27 -1.81 4.80
N LEU A 27 4.60 -2.08 3.55
CA LEU A 27 5.53 -3.13 3.14
C LEU A 27 6.99 -2.65 3.21
N ARG A 28 7.96 -3.59 3.14
CA ARG A 28 9.40 -3.24 3.12
C ARG A 28 9.80 -2.36 1.94
N CYS A 29 9.09 -2.46 0.82
CA CYS A 29 9.28 -1.60 -0.35
C CYS A 29 8.78 -0.15 -0.15
N GLY A 30 8.16 0.16 0.99
CA GLY A 30 7.71 1.51 1.36
C GLY A 30 6.26 1.85 1.01
N HIS A 31 5.57 1.04 0.21
CA HIS A 31 4.17 1.27 -0.17
C HIS A 31 3.19 0.88 0.94
N ALA A 32 2.11 1.65 1.05
CA ALA A 32 1.06 1.49 2.04
C ALA A 32 -0.28 1.10 1.40
N PHE A 33 -1.06 0.34 2.15
CA PHE A 33 -2.38 -0.16 1.77
C PHE A 33 -3.27 -0.24 3.01
N HIS A 34 -4.60 -0.21 2.86
CA HIS A 34 -5.49 -0.62 3.94
C HIS A 34 -5.19 -2.07 4.35
N GLY A 35 -5.15 -2.35 5.65
CA GLY A 35 -4.90 -3.70 6.16
C GLY A 35 -5.91 -4.71 5.64
N ALA A 36 -7.18 -4.33 5.60
CA ALA A 36 -8.26 -5.15 5.04
C ALA A 36 -8.09 -5.44 3.53
N CYS A 37 -7.46 -4.52 2.79
CA CYS A 37 -7.17 -4.73 1.37
C CYS A 37 -5.90 -5.57 1.15
N LEU A 38 -4.88 -5.38 2.00
CA LEU A 38 -3.60 -6.07 1.87
C LEU A 38 -3.68 -7.53 2.33
N GLN A 39 -4.44 -7.84 3.37
CA GLN A 39 -4.53 -9.20 3.92
C GLN A 39 -4.89 -10.27 2.88
N PRO A 40 -6.02 -10.18 2.13
CA PRO A 40 -6.37 -11.21 1.15
C PRO A 40 -5.36 -11.32 0.01
N TRP A 41 -4.63 -10.24 -0.28
CA TRP A 41 -3.56 -10.26 -1.27
C TRP A 41 -2.39 -11.12 -0.80
N VAL A 42 -1.89 -10.89 0.43
CA VAL A 42 -0.73 -11.62 0.95
C VAL A 42 -1.01 -13.10 1.23
N ASP A 43 -2.28 -13.48 1.37
CA ASP A 43 -2.69 -14.88 1.49
C ASP A 43 -2.42 -15.68 0.21
N HIS A 44 -2.36 -15.02 -0.95
CA HIS A 44 -2.19 -15.64 -2.27
C HIS A 44 -0.92 -15.18 -3.02
N HIS A 45 -0.30 -14.10 -2.57
CA HIS A 45 0.81 -13.45 -3.24
C HIS A 45 1.92 -13.05 -2.26
N SER A 46 3.17 -13.15 -2.70
CA SER A 46 4.35 -12.75 -1.92
C SER A 46 5.04 -11.51 -2.49
N ASP A 47 4.32 -10.71 -3.28
CA ASP A 47 4.79 -9.51 -3.97
C ASP A 47 3.89 -8.30 -3.71
N CYS A 48 4.48 -7.10 -3.71
CA CYS A 48 3.78 -5.85 -3.53
C CYS A 48 2.78 -5.62 -4.68
N PRO A 49 1.48 -5.33 -4.40
CA PRO A 49 0.48 -5.09 -5.44
C PRO A 49 0.90 -4.03 -6.46
N LEU A 50 1.62 -2.99 -6.00
CA LEU A 50 1.98 -1.81 -6.78
C LEU A 50 3.30 -1.95 -7.56
N CYS A 51 4.36 -2.45 -6.93
CA CYS A 51 5.72 -2.47 -7.54
C CYS A 51 6.29 -3.87 -7.74
N LYS A 52 5.57 -4.92 -7.35
CA LYS A 52 5.98 -6.34 -7.47
C LYS A 52 7.25 -6.72 -6.71
N ALA A 53 7.76 -5.85 -5.84
CA ALA A 53 8.84 -6.19 -4.92
C ALA A 53 8.37 -7.24 -3.89
N SER A 54 9.24 -8.17 -3.51
CA SER A 54 8.91 -9.20 -2.53
C SER A 54 8.59 -8.59 -1.16
N ILE A 55 7.54 -9.13 -0.52
CA ILE A 55 6.96 -8.64 0.73
C ILE A 55 7.82 -8.93 1.95
#